data_AF-A0A959AKN1-F1
#
_entry.id   AF-A0A959AKN1-F1
#
_cell.length_a   1.000
_cell.length_b   1.000
_cell.length_c   1.000
_cell.angle_alpha   90.00
_cell.angle_beta   90.00
_cell.angle_gamma   90.00
#
_symmetry.space_group_name_H-M   'P 1'
#
loop_
_entity.id
_entity.type
_entity.pdbx_description
1 polymer ?
#
loop_
_entity_poly.entity_id
_entity_poly.type
_entity_poly.pdbx_seq_one_letter_code
_entity_poly.pdbx_strand_id
1 'polypeptide(L)'
;DNYKWVVDGNPDTNPTEFPYNQLDATSLKQYRDQWRRYVEQTSLFLGLAYILTATEAFVDAHLSRFDVSDDLSFRVQPKFQASPIGQPVFGLGLTLQFGKP
;
A
#
# COMPACT_ATOMS: atom_id res chain seq x y z
N ASP A 1 19.61 -14.85 -22.04
CA ASP A 1 18.38 -14.65 -22.81
C ASP A 1 18.29 -15.64 -23.94
N ASN A 2 17.42 -16.63 -23.79
CA ASN A 2 17.21 -17.71 -24.76
C ASN A 2 16.82 -17.17 -26.15
N TYR A 3 16.10 -16.04 -26.23
CA TYR A 3 15.81 -15.37 -27.51
C TYR A 3 17.09 -15.03 -28.29
N LYS A 4 18.12 -14.46 -27.63
CA LYS A 4 19.34 -14.01 -28.32
C LYS A 4 20.08 -15.17 -28.98
N TRP A 5 20.09 -16.32 -28.32
CA TRP A 5 20.72 -17.55 -28.82
C TRP A 5 20.01 -18.15 -30.03
N VAL A 6 18.69 -17.94 -30.16
CA VAL A 6 17.96 -18.42 -31.34
C VAL A 6 18.20 -17.50 -32.56
N VAL A 7 18.54 -16.22 -32.35
CA VAL A 7 18.71 -15.24 -33.44
C VAL A 7 20.17 -14.97 -33.81
N ASP A 8 21.14 -15.47 -33.03
CA ASP A 8 22.57 -15.20 -33.26
C ASP A 8 23.20 -16.03 -34.39
N GLY A 9 22.47 -17.01 -34.92
CA GLY A 9 22.91 -17.87 -36.02
C GLY A 9 23.99 -18.89 -35.63
N ASN A 10 24.31 -19.02 -34.34
CA ASN A 10 25.25 -20.00 -33.83
C ASN A 10 24.50 -21.27 -33.38
N PRO A 11 24.69 -22.41 -34.04
CA PRO A 11 23.99 -23.65 -33.66
C PRO A 11 24.38 -24.18 -32.27
N ASP A 12 25.52 -23.79 -31.72
CA ASP A 12 26.02 -24.29 -30.43
C ASP A 12 25.47 -23.54 -29.20
N THR A 13 24.83 -22.38 -29.40
CA THR A 13 24.25 -21.57 -28.31
C THR A 13 22.77 -21.81 -28.10
N ASN A 14 22.10 -22.54 -29.01
CA ASN A 14 20.65 -22.66 -29.05
C ASN A 14 20.10 -23.33 -27.76
N PRO A 15 18.94 -22.87 -27.23
CA PRO A 15 18.41 -23.41 -25.97
C PRO A 15 18.13 -24.91 -26.08
N THR A 16 18.70 -25.71 -25.18
CA THR A 16 18.49 -27.16 -25.12
C THR A 16 17.44 -27.57 -24.08
N GLU A 17 17.10 -26.66 -23.17
CA GLU A 17 16.12 -26.86 -22.10
C GLU A 17 14.66 -26.68 -22.56
N PHE A 18 13.77 -27.54 -22.07
CA PHE A 18 12.32 -27.38 -22.24
C PHE A 18 11.81 -26.25 -21.32
N PRO A 19 10.90 -25.36 -21.77
CA PRO A 19 10.18 -25.35 -23.05
C PRO A 19 10.88 -24.57 -24.18
N TYR A 20 12.03 -23.96 -23.92
CA TYR A 20 12.67 -23.01 -24.84
C TYR A 20 13.26 -23.67 -26.09
N ASN A 21 13.58 -24.96 -26.03
CA ASN A 21 14.03 -25.77 -27.15
C ASN A 21 12.94 -26.09 -28.20
N GLN A 22 11.67 -25.88 -27.88
CA GLN A 22 10.52 -26.10 -28.80
C GLN A 22 9.87 -24.80 -29.27
N LEU A 23 10.31 -23.66 -28.75
CA LEU A 23 9.75 -22.35 -29.07
C LEU A 23 10.49 -21.72 -30.24
N ASP A 24 9.74 -21.23 -31.22
CA ASP A 24 10.30 -20.43 -32.32
C ASP A 24 10.80 -19.06 -31.83
N ALA A 25 11.75 -18.47 -32.56
CA ALA A 25 12.34 -17.16 -32.25
C ALA A 25 11.27 -16.08 -32.04
N THR A 26 10.19 -16.14 -32.83
CA THR A 26 9.05 -15.22 -32.76
C THR A 26 8.31 -15.33 -31.44
N SER A 27 8.04 -16.55 -30.98
CA SER A 27 7.34 -16.82 -29.72
C SER A 27 8.17 -16.37 -28.52
N LEU A 28 9.46 -16.71 -28.50
CA LEU A 28 10.40 -16.25 -27.46
C LEU A 28 10.49 -14.72 -27.40
N LYS A 29 10.49 -14.05 -28.56
CA LYS A 29 10.46 -12.59 -28.63
C LYS A 29 9.19 -12.02 -28.01
N GLN A 30 8.03 -12.57 -28.37
CA GLN A 30 6.74 -12.14 -27.85
C GLN A 30 6.65 -12.30 -26.33
N TYR A 31 7.08 -13.45 -25.79
CA TYR A 31 7.12 -13.67 -24.35
C TYR A 31 8.00 -12.64 -23.65
N ARG A 32 9.22 -12.42 -24.14
CA ARG A 32 10.14 -11.41 -23.59
C ARG A 32 9.52 -10.02 -23.63
N ASP A 33 8.98 -9.63 -24.77
CA ASP A 33 8.39 -8.29 -24.97
C ASP A 33 7.15 -8.10 -24.08
N GLN A 34 6.36 -9.16 -23.86
CA GLN A 34 5.22 -9.15 -22.94
C GLN A 34 5.66 -8.95 -21.48
N TRP A 35 6.68 -9.69 -21.03
CA TRP A 35 7.24 -9.53 -19.68
C TRP A 35 7.82 -8.13 -19.48
N ARG A 36 8.54 -7.62 -20.47
CA ARG A 36 9.09 -6.26 -20.43
C ARG A 36 7.98 -5.22 -20.29
N ARG A 37 6.89 -5.34 -21.07
CA ARG A 37 5.71 -4.46 -20.96
C ARG A 37 5.07 -4.53 -19.57
N TYR A 38 4.95 -5.72 -18.98
CA TYR A 38 4.41 -5.86 -17.64
C TYR A 38 5.29 -5.19 -16.57
N VAL A 39 6.61 -5.30 -16.69
CA VAL A 39 7.54 -4.62 -15.78
C VAL A 39 7.43 -3.10 -15.94
N GLU A 40 7.39 -2.60 -17.17
CA GLU A 40 7.20 -1.17 -17.46
C GLU A 40 5.88 -0.66 -16.85
N GLN A 41 4.77 -1.36 -17.05
CA GLN A 41 3.48 -1.02 -16.45
C GLN A 41 3.52 -1.09 -14.92
N THR A 42 4.08 -2.16 -14.34
CA THR A 42 4.16 -2.34 -12.89
C THR A 42 5.00 -1.24 -12.25
N SER A 43 6.12 -0.86 -12.86
CA SER A 43 6.97 0.24 -12.36
C SER A 43 6.24 1.59 -12.38
N LEU A 44 5.42 1.85 -13.40
CA LEU A 44 4.57 3.04 -13.46
C LEU A 44 3.55 3.05 -12.32
N PHE A 45 2.81 1.95 -12.13
CA PHE A 45 1.83 1.84 -11.05
C PHE A 45 2.46 1.93 -9.66
N LEU A 46 3.62 1.32 -9.46
CA LEU A 46 4.38 1.42 -8.21
C LEU A 46 4.85 2.86 -7.95
N GLY A 47 5.36 3.55 -8.98
CA GLY A 47 5.74 4.95 -8.87
C GLY A 47 4.56 5.85 -8.51
N LEU A 48 3.40 5.64 -9.15
CA LEU A 48 2.17 6.36 -8.82
C LEU A 48 1.72 6.08 -7.39
N ALA A 49 1.63 4.81 -7.00
CA ALA A 49 1.24 4.42 -5.64
C ALA A 49 2.17 5.03 -4.59
N TYR A 50 3.48 5.02 -4.85
CA TYR A 50 4.47 5.62 -3.95
C TYR A 50 4.23 7.13 -3.75
N ILE A 51 3.96 7.87 -4.83
CA ILE A 51 3.64 9.30 -4.75
C ILE A 51 2.36 9.54 -3.92
N LEU A 52 1.33 8.71 -4.11
CA LEU A 52 0.09 8.79 -3.33
C LEU A 52 0.37 8.58 -1.85
N THR A 53 1.09 7.51 -1.49
CA THR A 53 1.45 7.24 -0.08
C THR A 53 2.33 8.34 0.53
N ALA A 54 3.24 8.91 -0.26
CA ALA A 54 4.09 10.01 0.19
C ALA A 54 3.27 11.28 0.41
N THR A 55 2.25 11.51 -0.42
CA THR A 55 1.33 12.64 -0.28
C THR A 55 0.46 12.49 0.96
N GLU A 56 -0.08 11.29 1.21
CA GLU A 56 -0.82 11.00 2.44
C GLU A 56 0.02 11.28 3.68
N ALA A 57 1.26 10.78 3.72
CA ALA A 57 2.18 11.03 4.82
C ALA A 57 2.58 12.51 4.94
N PHE A 58 2.74 13.22 3.81
CA PHE A 58 3.03 14.65 3.82
C PHE A 58 1.86 15.46 4.40
N VAL A 59 0.63 15.12 4.05
CA VAL A 59 -0.57 15.76 4.58
C VAL A 59 -0.72 15.48 6.07
N ASP A 60 -0.56 14.24 6.52
CA ASP A 60 -0.62 13.88 7.95
C ASP A 60 0.47 14.61 8.76
N ALA A 61 1.71 14.63 8.26
CA ALA A 61 2.79 15.37 8.89
C ALA A 61 2.52 16.89 8.93
N HIS A 62 1.81 17.43 7.94
CA HIS A 62 1.41 18.84 7.92
C HIS A 62 0.25 19.13 8.88
N LEU A 63 -0.71 18.21 9.01
CA LEU A 63 -1.82 18.29 9.96
C LEU A 63 -1.38 18.07 11.40
N SER A 64 -0.36 17.24 11.64
CA SER A 64 0.25 17.06 12.95
C SER A 64 0.95 18.34 13.46
N ARG A 65 1.38 19.22 12.55
CA ARG A 65 1.96 20.53 12.90
C ARG A 65 0.93 21.65 12.91
N PHE A 66 -0.27 21.40 12.37
CA PHE A 66 -1.39 22.30 12.54
C PHE A 66 -1.82 22.16 14.00
N ASP A 67 -1.62 23.25 14.75
CA ASP A 67 -1.95 23.31 16.16
C ASP A 67 -3.46 23.11 16.33
N VAL A 68 -3.87 21.87 16.60
CA VAL A 68 -5.19 21.59 17.17
C VAL A 68 -5.09 22.15 18.59
N SER A 69 -5.38 23.45 18.71
CA SER A 69 -5.34 24.21 19.97
C SER A 69 -5.76 23.31 21.13
N ASP A 70 -4.90 23.22 22.15
CA ASP A 70 -4.91 22.35 23.34
C ASP A 70 -6.23 22.29 24.14
N ASP A 71 -7.26 23.02 23.71
CA ASP A 71 -8.52 23.19 24.40
C ASP A 71 -9.59 22.15 24.04
N LEU A 72 -9.33 21.24 23.08
CA LEU A 72 -10.20 20.07 22.85
C LEU A 72 -9.84 18.94 23.82
N SER A 73 -10.27 19.07 25.08
CA SER A 73 -10.02 18.05 26.11
C SER A 73 -11.08 16.93 26.09
N PHE A 74 -10.62 15.69 25.96
CA PHE A 74 -11.45 14.49 26.10
C PHE A 74 -11.32 13.93 27.52
N ARG A 75 -12.37 14.04 28.32
CA ARG A 75 -12.41 13.48 29.69
C ARG A 75 -13.31 12.25 29.73
N VAL A 76 -12.69 11.10 29.95
CA VAL A 76 -13.39 9.85 30.30
C VAL A 76 -13.59 9.82 31.81
N GLN A 77 -14.84 9.81 32.26
CA GLN A 77 -15.18 9.74 33.68
C GLN A 77 -15.94 8.44 33.96
N PRO A 78 -15.41 7.52 34.79
CA PRO A 78 -16.19 6.41 35.30
C PRO A 78 -17.27 6.96 36.23
N LYS A 79 -18.54 6.66 35.93
CA LYS A 79 -19.68 7.07 36.75
C LYS A 79 -20.19 5.86 37.53
N PHE A 80 -20.15 5.99 38.85
CA PHE A 80 -20.81 5.07 39.78
C PHE A 80 -22.16 5.69 40.13
N GLN A 81 -23.25 5.08 39.69
CA GLN A 81 -24.60 5.58 39.95
C GLN A 81 -25.37 4.52 40.73
N ALA A 82 -25.85 4.87 41.92
CA ALA A 82 -26.71 3.99 42.70
C ALA A 82 -28.09 3.97 42.05
N SER A 83 -28.52 2.79 41.57
CA SER A 83 -29.87 2.61 41.03
C SER A 83 -30.90 2.73 42.16
N PRO A 84 -32.12 3.25 41.90
CA PRO A 84 -33.22 3.28 42.88
C PRO A 84 -33.59 1.90 43.46
N ILE A 85 -33.13 0.82 42.84
CA ILE A 85 -33.37 -0.59 43.23
C ILE A 85 -32.20 -1.16 44.08
N GLY A 86 -31.30 -0.31 44.59
CA GLY A 86 -30.21 -0.73 45.49
C GLY A 86 -29.07 -1.50 44.83
N GLN A 87 -29.05 -1.60 43.50
CA GLN A 87 -27.98 -2.26 42.73
C GLN A 87 -26.97 -1.21 42.25
N PRO A 88 -25.65 -1.40 42.45
CA PRO A 88 -24.65 -0.49 41.92
C PRO A 88 -24.57 -0.62 40.39
N VAL A 89 -24.73 0.50 39.68
CA VAL A 89 -24.58 0.56 38.21
C VAL A 89 -23.26 1.23 37.88
N PHE A 90 -22.44 0.53 37.09
CA PHE A 90 -21.18 1.02 36.56
C PHE A 90 -21.41 1.52 35.13
N GLY A 91 -21.06 2.78 34.87
CA GLY A 91 -21.17 3.37 33.53
C GLY A 91 -19.91 4.13 33.15
N LEU A 92 -19.59 4.14 31.85
CA LEU A 92 -18.55 5.01 31.30
C LEU A 92 -19.22 6.27 30.74
N GLY A 93 -18.82 7.44 31.25
CA GLY A 93 -19.23 8.74 30.73
C GLY A 93 -18.12 9.34 29.88
N LEU A 94 -18.45 9.75 28.65
CA LEU A 94 -17.57 10.54 27.80
C LEU A 94 -18.02 12.01 27.83
N THR A 95 -17.11 12.94 28.06
CA THR A 95 -17.40 14.38 28.00
C THR A 95 -16.37 15.08 27.12
N LEU A 96 -16.87 15.76 26.09
CA LEU A 96 -16.10 16.57 25.15
C LEU A 96 -16.28 18.04 25.53
N GLN A 97 -15.18 18.75 25.79
CA GLN A 97 -15.20 20.17 26.12
C GLN A 97 -14.48 20.94 25.00
N PHE A 98 -15.16 21.95 24.46
CA PHE A 98 -14.60 22.85 23.45
C PHE A 98 -14.18 24.17 24.12
N GLY A 99 -12.91 24.54 24.01
CA GLY A 99 -12.48 25.90 24.36
C GLY A 99 -13.12 26.94 23.46
N LYS A 100 -13.34 28.13 24.01
CA LYS A 100 -13.99 29.26 23.31
C LYS A 100 -13.13 29.70 22.11
N PRO A 101 -13.76 30.26 21.06
CA PRO A 101 -13.04 30.69 19.85
C PRO A 101 -12.00 31.78 20.14
#